data_AF-A0A5J5GEK9-F1
#
_entry.id   AF-A0A5J5GEK9-F1
#
_cell.length_a   1.000
_cell.length_b   1.000
_cell.length_c   1.000
_cell.angle_alpha   90.00
_cell.angle_beta   90.00
_cell.angle_gamma   90.00
#
_symmetry.space_group_name_H-M   'P 1'
#
loop_
_entity.id
_entity.type
_entity.pdbx_description
1 polymer ?
#
loop_
_entity_poly.entity_id
_entity_poly.type
_entity_poly.pdbx_seq_one_letter_code
_entity_poly.pdbx_strand_id
1 'polypeptide(L)' 'MTPEQLRMARAAVKLGVRELASEAGVAPATVTRLEGGKGGINMRSQAALREALEARGIQFLENGQVASGPGVAVRQASSQ' A
#
# COMPACT_ATOMS: atom_id res chain seq x y z
N MET A 1 4.61 -3.74 3.53
CA MET A 1 4.13 -2.57 2.76
C MET A 1 4.34 -1.33 3.62
N THR A 2 5.10 -0.36 3.13
CA THR A 2 5.30 0.93 3.84
C THR A 2 4.08 1.85 3.65
N PRO A 3 3.93 2.91 4.47
CA PRO A 3 2.91 3.95 4.26
C PRO A 3 2.92 4.56 2.86
N GLU A 4 4.11 4.80 2.29
CA GLU A 4 4.30 5.34 0.95
C GLU A 4 3.86 4.33 -0.11
N GLN A 5 4.25 3.06 0.05
CA GLN A 5 3.82 1.99 -0.86
C GLN A 5 2.30 1.84 -0.89
N LEU A 6 1.63 1.93 0.27
CA LEU A 6 0.16 1.91 0.35
C LEU A 6 -0.46 3.07 -0.45
N ARG A 7 0.05 4.29 -0.26
CA ARG A 7 -0.45 5.48 -0.95
C ARG A 7 -0.22 5.40 -2.46
N MET A 8 0.96 4.95 -2.89
CA MET A 8 1.29 4.75 -4.30
C MET A 8 0.39 3.71 -4.95
N ALA A 9 0.21 2.55 -4.31
CA ALA A 9 -0.64 1.48 -4.80
C ALA A 9 -2.08 1.95 -4.99
N ARG A 10 -2.64 2.64 -3.98
CA ARG A 10 -4.00 3.20 -4.06
C ARG A 10 -4.15 4.18 -5.23
N ALA A 11 -3.18 5.08 -5.42
CA ALA A 11 -3.20 6.04 -6.53
C ALA A 11 -3.10 5.35 -7.90
N ALA A 12 -2.28 4.31 -8.02
CA ALA A 12 -2.09 3.55 -9.27
C ALA A 12 -3.39 2.89 -9.76
N VAL A 13 -4.25 2.42 -8.84
CA VAL A 13 -5.58 1.87 -9.18
C VAL A 13 -6.72 2.87 -9.06
N LYS A 14 -6.40 4.17 -8.91
CA LYS A 14 -7.36 5.29 -8.83
C LYS A 14 -8.41 5.16 -7.72
N LEU A 15 -8.07 4.51 -6.60
CA LEU A 15 -8.98 4.35 -5.47
C LEU A 15 -8.93 5.56 -4.51
N GLY A 16 -10.11 6.00 -4.06
CA GLY A 16 -10.25 6.86 -2.90
C GLY A 16 -10.00 6.10 -1.58
N VAL A 17 -9.71 6.84 -0.51
CA VAL A 17 -9.51 6.26 0.84
C VAL A 17 -10.74 5.48 1.31
N ARG A 18 -11.95 6.00 1.06
CA ARG A 18 -13.20 5.35 1.47
C ARG A 18 -13.49 4.08 0.69
N GLU A 19 -13.17 4.06 -0.61
CA GLU A 19 -13.38 2.90 -1.48
C GLU A 19 -12.43 1.77 -1.08
N LEU A 20 -11.12 2.06 -0.94
CA LEU A 20 -10.16 1.07 -0.46
C LEU A 20 -10.53 0.54 0.93
N ALA A 21 -10.98 1.40 1.84
CA ALA A 21 -11.43 0.99 3.17
C ALA A 21 -12.62 0.02 3.10
N SER A 22 -13.58 0.31 2.23
CA SER A 22 -14.74 -0.56 1.99
C SER A 22 -14.31 -1.92 1.43
N GLU A 23 -13.41 -1.95 0.45
CA GLU A 23 -12.91 -3.19 -0.16
C GLU A 23 -12.10 -4.04 0.81
N ALA A 24 -11.29 -3.41 1.65
CA ALA A 24 -10.48 -4.08 2.66
C ALA A 24 -11.23 -4.41 3.96
N GLY A 25 -12.50 -4.01 4.10
CA GLY A 25 -13.29 -4.25 5.31
C GLY A 25 -12.73 -3.54 6.57
N VAL A 26 -12.18 -2.33 6.41
CA VAL A 26 -11.62 -1.53 7.50
C VAL A 26 -12.27 -0.14 7.57
N ALA A 27 -12.10 0.57 8.67
CA ALA A 27 -12.54 1.97 8.78
C ALA A 27 -11.68 2.90 7.90
N PRO A 28 -12.26 3.93 7.23
CA PRO A 28 -11.49 4.90 6.45
C PRO A 28 -10.36 5.59 7.24
N ALA A 29 -10.59 5.85 8.53
CA ALA A 29 -9.58 6.41 9.44
C ALA A 29 -8.35 5.50 9.58
N THR A 30 -8.52 4.17 9.51
CA THR A 30 -7.41 3.21 9.55
C THR A 30 -6.53 3.36 8.30
N VAL A 31 -7.12 3.57 7.12
CA VAL A 31 -6.37 3.79 5.88
C VAL A 31 -5.57 5.08 5.96
N THR A 32 -6.21 6.21 6.30
CA THR A 32 -5.52 7.51 6.46
C THR A 32 -4.40 7.43 7.50
N ARG A 33 -4.63 6.73 8.60
CA ARG A 33 -3.64 6.54 9.67
C ARG A 33 -2.43 5.74 9.18
N LEU A 34 -2.66 4.61 8.50
CA LEU A 34 -1.58 3.77 7.96
C LEU A 34 -0.81 4.48 6.85
N GLU A 35 -1.49 5.18 5.94
CA GLU A 35 -0.83 6.01 4.92
C GLU A 35 -0.01 7.15 5.52
N GLY A 36 -0.40 7.65 6.68
CA GLY A 36 0.32 8.69 7.40
C GLY A 36 1.50 8.18 8.24
N GLY A 37 1.73 6.86 8.29
CA GLY A 37 2.72 6.24 9.18
C GLY A 37 2.39 6.43 10.67
N LYS A 38 1.14 6.76 11.01
CA LYS A 38 0.73 7.03 12.39
C LYS A 38 0.13 5.78 13.02
N GLY A 39 0.41 5.52 14.28
CA GLY A 39 -0.15 4.42 15.06
C GLY A 39 0.49 3.05 14.75
N GLY A 40 0.62 2.25 15.81
CA GLY A 40 1.39 1.02 15.82
C GLY A 40 0.95 -0.05 14.81
N ILE A 41 1.65 -1.19 14.88
CA ILE A 41 1.51 -2.30 13.95
C ILE A 41 0.12 -2.93 14.09
N ASN A 42 -0.80 -2.59 13.19
CA ASN A 42 -2.02 -3.36 12.97
C ASN A 42 -1.81 -4.28 11.76
N MET A 43 -1.23 -5.46 12.01
CA MET A 43 -0.88 -6.42 10.96
C MET A 43 -2.11 -6.85 10.16
N ARG A 44 -3.25 -7.06 10.84
CA ARG A 44 -4.49 -7.50 10.19
C ARG A 44 -5.01 -6.48 9.18
N SER A 45 -5.07 -5.21 9.55
CA SER A 45 -5.50 -4.16 8.63
C SER A 45 -4.51 -3.94 7.49
N GLN A 46 -3.20 -4.07 7.73
CA GLN A 46 -2.21 -4.00 6.66
C GLN A 46 -2.35 -5.16 5.67
N ALA A 47 -2.60 -6.38 6.15
CA ALA A 47 -2.84 -7.54 5.30
C ALA A 47 -4.09 -7.36 4.44
N ALA A 48 -5.22 -6.97 5.06
CA ALA A 48 -6.47 -6.76 4.33
C ALA A 48 -6.36 -5.66 3.25
N LEU A 49 -5.66 -4.57 3.54
CA LEU A 49 -5.43 -3.50 2.56
C LEU A 49 -4.52 -3.94 1.41
N ARG A 50 -3.47 -4.72 1.73
CA ARG A 50 -2.60 -5.31 0.73
C ARG A 50 -3.38 -6.24 -0.20
N GLU A 51 -4.15 -7.17 0.35
CA GLU A 51 -4.95 -8.14 -0.40
C GLU A 51 -5.95 -7.44 -1.33
N ALA A 52 -6.65 -6.39 -0.85
CA ALA A 52 -7.57 -5.62 -1.67
C ALA A 52 -6.88 -4.94 -2.87
N LEU A 53 -5.66 -4.43 -2.68
CA LEU A 53 -4.88 -3.82 -3.76
C LEU A 53 -4.30 -4.86 -4.72
N GLU A 54 -3.86 -6.01 -4.22
CA GLU A 54 -3.37 -7.13 -5.02
C GLU A 54 -4.50 -7.70 -5.90
N ALA A 55 -5.73 -7.77 -5.39
CA ALA A 55 -6.92 -8.13 -6.18
C ALA A 55 -7.23 -7.15 -7.32
N ARG A 56 -6.71 -5.91 -7.24
CA ARG A 56 -6.80 -4.88 -8.28
C ARG A 56 -5.59 -4.89 -9.24
N GLY A 57 -4.70 -5.87 -9.12
CA GLY A 57 -3.53 -6.03 -9.98
C GLY A 57 -2.26 -5.31 -9.50
N ILE A 58 -2.23 -4.80 -8.27
CA ILE A 58 -0.99 -4.29 -7.67
C ILE A 58 -0.08 -5.45 -7.30
N GLN A 59 1.17 -5.39 -7.72
CA GLN A 59 2.24 -6.24 -7.20
C GLN A 59 3.10 -5.43 -6.24
N PHE A 60 3.13 -5.79 -4.97
CA PHE A 60 4.09 -5.22 -4.03
C PHE A 60 5.41 -5.99 -4.12
N LEU A 61 6.48 -5.26 -4.37
CA LEU A 61 7.81 -5.82 -4.53
C LEU A 61 8.62 -5.73 -3.24
N GLU A 62 9.37 -6.78 -2.97
CA GLU A 62 10.50 -6.80 -2.05
C GLU A 62 11.79 -6.39 -2.75
N ASN A 63 12.81 -6.04 -1.98
CA ASN A 63 14.10 -5.64 -2.53
C ASN A 63 14.70 -6.74 -3.41
N GLY A 64 15.07 -6.39 -4.65
CA GLY A 64 15.63 -7.31 -5.62
C GLY A 64 14.58 -8.06 -6.46
N GLN A 65 13.29 -7.91 -6.20
CA GLN A 65 12.25 -8.47 -7.06
C GLN A 65 12.05 -7.65 -8.34
N VAL A 66 11.67 -8.34 -9.42
CA VAL A 66 11.38 -7.76 -10.72
C VAL A 66 9.88 -7.56 -10.86
N ALA A 67 9.47 -6.36 -11.29
CA ALA A 67 8.08 -6.04 -11.59
C ALA A 67 7.60 -6.85 -12.81
N SER A 68 6.41 -7.45 -12.74
CA SER A 68 5.79 -8.10 -13.90
C SER A 68 5.12 -7.12 -14.87
N GLY A 69 4.90 -5.88 -14.44
CA GLY A 69 4.28 -4.81 -15.22
C GLY A 69 5.00 -3.47 -15.07
N PRO A 70 4.52 -2.41 -15.75
CA PRO A 70 5.10 -1.07 -15.64
C PRO A 70 4.96 -0.53 -14.21
N GLY A 71 5.94 0.26 -13.76
CA GLY A 71 5.93 0.79 -12.40
C GLY A 71 7.02 1.81 -12.13
N VAL A 72 7.08 2.25 -10.87
CA VAL A 72 8.10 3.15 -10.34
C VAL A 72 8.77 2.50 -9.14
N ALA A 73 10.08 2.68 -9.03
CA ALA A 73 10.85 2.26 -7.86
C ALA A 73 11.57 3.46 -7.28
N VAL A 74 11.52 3.60 -5.96
CA VAL A 74 12.30 4.63 -5.26
C VAL A 74 13.72 4.10 -5.13
N ARG A 75 14.69 4.87 -5.60
CA ARG A 75 16.11 4.56 -5.40
C ARG A 75 16.39 4.52 -3.90
N GLN A 76 17.06 3.46 -3.43
CA GLN A 76 17.55 3.41 -2.06
C GLN A 76 18.46 4.63 -1.83
N ALA A 77 18.20 5.38 -0.76
CA ALA A 77 19.16 6.39 -0.33
C ALA A 77 20.49 5.66 -0.06
N SER A 78 21.53 6.01 -0.80
CA SER A 78 22.87 5.54 -0.49
C SER A 78 23.24 6.12 0.88
N SER A 79 23.14 5.29 1.92
CA SER A 79 23.81 5.55 3.19
C SER A 79 25.31 5.58 2.88
N GLN A 80 25.86 6.78 2.82
CA GLN A 80 27.31 6.99 2.96
C GLN A 80 27.69 6.76 4.42
#